data_AF-T1GZI2-F1
#
_entry.id   AF-T1GZI2-F1
#
_cell.length_a   1.000
_cell.length_b   1.000
_cell.length_c   1.000
_cell.angle_alpha   90.00
_cell.angle_beta   90.00
_cell.angle_gamma   90.00
#
_symmetry.space_group_name_H-M   'P 1'
#
loop_
_entity.id
_entity.type
_entity.pdbx_description
1 polymer ?
#
loop_
_entity_poly.entity_id
_entity_poly.type
_entity_poly.pdbx_seq_one_letter_code
_entity_poly.pdbx_strand_id
1 'polypeptide(L)'
;QIPPRESWNGELIGYTVNSTEEKQNINYISVVNSSTRSIVVNGWATSKATLGNLRKYTRYAISVRAMNSFGPGPWSGTVFGTTLEGGNYLG
;
A
#
# COMPACT_ATOMS: atom_id res chain seq x y z
N GLN A 1 10.37 1.01 -9.19
CA GLN A 1 10.56 0.91 -10.64
C GLN A 1 9.19 1.08 -11.30
N ILE A 2 9.08 1.91 -12.35
CA ILE A 2 7.83 2.09 -13.10
C ILE A 2 7.61 0.79 -13.90
N PRO A 3 6.40 0.17 -13.88
CA PRO A 3 6.15 -1.03 -14.66
C PRO A 3 6.37 -0.75 -16.16
N PRO A 4 6.94 -1.70 -16.91
CA PRO A 4 7.23 -1.49 -18.33
C PRO A 4 5.95 -1.21 -19.10
N ARG A 5 6.00 -0.26 -20.05
CA ARG A 5 4.83 0.27 -20.79
C ARG A 5 4.04 -0.81 -21.52
N GLU A 6 4.73 -1.86 -21.98
CA GLU A 6 4.16 -3.05 -22.61
C GLU A 6 3.23 -3.88 -21.70
N SER A 7 3.36 -3.77 -20.38
CA SER A 7 2.46 -4.43 -19.43
C SER A 7 1.20 -3.61 -19.11
N TRP A 8 1.05 -2.42 -19.71
CA TRP A 8 -0.08 -1.56 -19.45
C TRP A 8 -1.21 -1.87 -20.44
N ASN A 9 -2.43 -2.07 -19.92
CA ASN A 9 -3.63 -2.20 -20.76
C ASN A 9 -4.18 -0.83 -21.20
N GLY A 10 -3.35 0.22 -21.29
CA GLY A 10 -3.72 1.61 -21.56
C GLY A 10 -2.82 2.64 -20.86
N GLU A 11 -3.00 3.94 -21.14
CA GLU A 11 -2.24 4.99 -20.45
C GLU A 11 -2.58 5.03 -18.95
N LEU A 12 -1.56 4.96 -18.11
CA LEU A 12 -1.77 5.08 -16.66
C LEU A 12 -2.16 6.51 -16.30
N ILE A 13 -3.03 6.62 -15.31
CA ILE A 13 -3.43 7.91 -14.72
C ILE A 13 -2.97 8.03 -13.26
N GLY A 14 -2.60 6.90 -12.64
CA GLY A 14 -2.08 6.84 -11.29
C GLY A 14 -2.08 5.44 -10.70
N TYR A 15 -2.02 5.37 -9.37
CA TYR A 15 -1.93 4.13 -8.60
C TYR A 15 -2.85 4.18 -7.38
N THR A 16 -3.42 3.03 -7.01
CA THR A 16 -3.99 2.84 -5.67
C THR A 16 -2.98 2.10 -4.81
N VAL A 17 -2.76 2.55 -3.58
CA VAL A 17 -1.91 1.87 -2.59
C VAL A 17 -2.79 1.46 -1.42
N ASN A 18 -2.81 0.16 -1.11
CA ASN A 18 -3.46 -0.39 0.07
C ASN A 18 -2.44 -0.61 1.19
N SER A 19 -2.86 -0.31 2.42
CA SER A 19 -2.14 -0.64 3.65
C SER A 19 -3.10 -1.30 4.63
N THR A 20 -2.87 -2.58 4.92
CA THR A 20 -3.70 -3.37 5.84
C THR A 20 -2.94 -3.64 7.12
N GLU A 21 -3.50 -3.21 8.25
CA GLU A 21 -2.96 -3.48 9.58
C GLU A 21 -3.07 -4.98 9.90
N GLU A 22 -1.93 -5.63 10.13
CA GLU A 22 -1.91 -7.01 10.60
C GLU A 22 -2.01 -7.03 12.12
N LYS A 23 -3.19 -7.39 12.63
CA LYS A 23 -3.34 -7.71 14.05
C LYS A 23 -2.90 -9.14 14.27
N GLN A 24 -1.84 -9.35 15.06
CA GLN A 24 -1.43 -10.68 15.50
C GLN A 24 -2.60 -11.33 16.26
N ASN A 25 -3.34 -12.22 15.60
CA ASN A 25 -4.30 -13.09 16.25
C ASN A 25 -3.71 -14.50 16.23
N ILE A 26 -3.46 -15.03 17.41
CA ILE A 26 -2.81 -16.32 17.66
C ILE A 26 -3.66 -17.50 17.17
N ASN A 27 -4.90 -17.27 16.73
CA ASN A 27 -5.73 -18.28 16.09
C ASN A 27 -6.50 -17.66 14.92
N TYR A 28 -6.26 -18.24 13.74
CA TYR A 28 -7.01 -18.15 12.48
C TYR A 28 -8.36 -17.41 12.57
N ILE A 29 -8.38 -16.09 12.34
CA ILE A 29 -9.19 -15.31 11.36
C ILE A 29 -8.65 -13.86 11.43
N SER A 30 -7.61 -13.54 10.66
CA SER A 30 -6.99 -12.20 10.63
C SER A 30 -7.81 -11.17 9.84
N VAL A 31 -8.70 -11.61 8.93
CA VAL A 31 -9.45 -10.72 8.02
C VAL A 31 -10.55 -9.92 8.73
N VAL A 32 -11.20 -10.47 9.76
CA VAL A 32 -12.40 -9.86 10.39
C VAL A 32 -12.09 -8.65 11.28
N ASN A 33 -10.82 -8.41 11.61
CA ASN A 33 -10.38 -7.25 12.41
C ASN A 33 -9.28 -6.40 11.73
N SER A 34 -8.97 -6.70 10.46
CA SER A 34 -7.95 -5.99 9.70
C SER A 34 -8.46 -4.60 9.29
N SER A 35 -7.73 -3.55 9.64
CA SER A 35 -8.02 -2.20 9.15
C SER A 35 -7.22 -1.93 7.88
N THR A 36 -7.91 -1.88 6.75
CA THR A 36 -7.33 -1.50 5.45
C THR A 36 -7.56 -0.02 5.20
N ARG A 37 -6.50 0.71 4.81
CA ARG A 37 -6.59 2.05 4.24
C ARG A 37 -6.10 2.03 2.80
N SER A 38 -6.69 2.89 1.99
CA SER A 38 -6.35 3.05 0.58
C SER A 38 -6.07 4.51 0.29
N ILE A 39 -4.98 4.79 -0.43
CA ILE A 39 -4.71 6.12 -0.99
C ILE A 39 -4.63 6.04 -2.51
N VAL A 40 -4.96 7.15 -3.16
CA VAL A 40 -4.76 7.34 -4.60
C VAL A 40 -3.56 8.26 -4.80
N VAL A 41 -2.64 7.82 -5.64
CA VAL A 41 -1.47 8.61 -6.05
C VAL A 41 -1.62 8.91 -7.53
N ASN A 42 -1.83 10.19 -7.85
CA ASN A 42 -2.03 10.64 -9.23
C ASN A 42 -0.70 10.74 -9.97
N GLY A 43 -0.76 10.56 -11.28
CA GLY A 43 0.38 10.70 -12.19
C GLY A 43 1.00 9.37 -12.57
N TRP A 44 1.18 9.16 -13.87
CA TRP A 44 1.74 7.95 -14.45
C TRP A 44 3.21 7.73 -14.11
N ALA A 45 3.98 8.82 -14.01
CA ALA A 45 5.42 8.81 -13.72
C ALA A 45 5.75 8.72 -12.22
N THR A 46 4.74 8.65 -11.34
CA THR A 46 4.96 8.53 -9.90
C THR A 46 5.62 7.20 -9.57
N SER A 47 6.61 7.25 -8.68
CA SER A 47 7.31 6.06 -8.16
C SER A 47 7.39 6.02 -6.64
N LYS A 48 6.82 7.02 -5.96
CA LYS A 48 6.86 7.19 -4.51
C LYS A 48 5.48 7.56 -3.99
N ALA A 49 5.16 7.07 -2.80
CA ALA A 49 3.95 7.38 -2.08
C ALA A 49 4.25 7.46 -0.58
N THR A 50 3.55 8.33 0.14
CA THR A 50 3.68 8.45 1.60
C THR A 50 2.39 8.00 2.26
N LEU A 51 2.47 6.95 3.08
CA LEU A 51 1.36 6.44 3.87
C LEU A 51 1.41 7.07 5.27
N GLY A 52 0.52 8.02 5.54
CA GLY A 52 0.42 8.72 6.83
C GLY A 52 -0.54 8.08 7.82
N ASN A 53 -0.55 8.60 9.05
CA ASN A 53 -1.49 8.21 10.13
C ASN A 53 -1.48 6.71 10.46
N LEU A 54 -0.37 6.01 10.22
CA LEU A 54 -0.18 4.62 10.58
C LEU A 54 0.08 4.49 12.09
N ARG A 55 -0.38 3.39 12.70
CA ARG A 55 -0.08 3.12 14.11
C ARG A 55 1.40 2.81 14.27
N LYS A 56 2.00 3.25 15.39
CA LYS A 56 3.38 2.94 15.77
C LYS A 56 3.52 1.45 16.08
N TYR A 57 4.73 0.90 15.90
CA TYR A 57 5.06 -0.49 16.23
C TYR A 57 4.03 -1.51 15.69
N THR A 58 3.55 -1.29 14.47
CA THR A 58 2.46 -2.07 13.88
C THR A 58 2.90 -2.58 12.50
N ARG A 59 2.68 -3.87 12.23
CA ARG A 59 2.98 -4.49 10.94
C ARG A 59 1.86 -4.22 9.95
N TYR A 60 2.22 -3.81 8.75
CA TYR A 60 1.32 -3.56 7.65
C TYR A 60 1.67 -4.42 6.43
N ALA A 61 0.63 -4.97 5.81
CA ALA A 61 0.66 -5.54 4.47
C ALA A 61 0.35 -4.45 3.44
N ILE A 62 1.26 -4.20 2.49
CA ILE A 62 1.16 -3.15 1.48
C ILE A 62 1.05 -3.76 0.09
N SER A 63 0.08 -3.31 -0.70
CA SER A 63 -0.07 -3.69 -2.11
C SER A 63 -0.41 -2.47 -2.98
N VAL A 64 -0.03 -2.52 -4.25
CA VAL A 64 -0.20 -1.42 -5.20
C VAL A 64 -0.88 -1.93 -6.46
N ARG A 65 -1.77 -1.15 -7.06
CA ARG A 65 -2.28 -1.42 -8.42
C ARG A 65 -2.23 -0.15 -9.25
N ALA A 66 -1.97 -0.33 -10.54
CA ALA A 66 -2.03 0.75 -11.51
C ALA A 66 -3.48 1.03 -11.92
N MET A 67 -3.78 2.26 -12.33
CA MET A 67 -5.09 2.66 -12.84
C MET A 67 -4.93 3.32 -14.21
N ASN A 68 -5.81 2.98 -15.15
CA ASN A 68 -5.95 3.66 -16.44
C ASN A 68 -7.37 4.25 -16.56
N SER A 69 -7.71 4.79 -17.74
CA SER A 69 -9.04 5.37 -18.03
C SER A 69 -10.19 4.36 -18.00
N PHE A 70 -9.91 3.06 -18.17
CA PHE A 70 -10.91 2.00 -18.06
C PHE A 70 -11.12 1.53 -16.62
N GLY A 71 -10.09 1.63 -15.77
CA GLY A 71 -10.19 1.30 -14.36
C GLY A 71 -8.89 0.80 -13.73
N PRO A 72 -8.98 0.19 -12.54
CA PRO A 72 -7.83 -0.39 -11.86
C PRO A 72 -7.40 -1.72 -12.49
N GLY A 73 -6.09 -1.89 -12.64
CA GLY A 73 -5.47 -3.18 -12.95
C GLY A 73 -5.39 -4.12 -11.73
N PRO A 74 -4.72 -5.28 -11.88
CA PRO A 74 -4.51 -6.21 -10.78
C PRO A 74 -3.62 -5.63 -9.69
N TRP A 75 -3.77 -6.14 -8.47
CA TRP A 75 -2.86 -5.84 -7.35
C TRP A 75 -1.49 -6.48 -7.60
N SER A 76 -0.45 -5.79 -7.15
CA SER A 76 0.89 -6.33 -7.00
C SER A 76 0.93 -7.45 -5.95
N GLY A 77 2.06 -8.14 -5.88
CA GLY A 77 2.41 -8.89 -4.67
C GLY A 77 2.43 -7.98 -3.43
N THR A 78 2.16 -8.57 -2.27
CA THR A 78 2.15 -7.88 -0.99
C THR A 78 3.57 -7.76 -0.43
N VAL A 79 3.92 -6.56 0.02
CA VAL A 79 5.16 -6.29 0.78
C VAL A 79 4.79 -5.98 2.22
N PHE A 80 5.59 -6.46 3.18
CA PHE A 80 5.35 -6.22 4.59
C PHE A 80 6.34 -5.20 5.16
N GLY A 81 5.85 -4.34 6.05
CA GLY A 81 6.69 -3.40 6.78
C GLY A 81 6.13 -3.13 8.18
N THR A 82 7.01 -2.88 9.13
CA THR A 82 6.64 -2.50 10.51
C THR A 82 6.99 -1.05 10.73
N THR A 83 6.02 -0.27 11.20
CA THR A 83 6.28 1.13 11.57
C THR A 83 7.17 1.19 12.79
N LEU A 84 8.03 2.22 12.86
CA LEU A 84 8.85 2.46 14.04
C LEU A 84 7.96 2.72 15.26
N GLU A 85 8.44 2.31 16.44
CA GLU A 85 7.97 2.87 17.69
C GLU A 85 8.40 4.34 17.67
N GLY A 86 7.47 5.26 17.40
CA GLY A 86 7.84 6.64 17.09
C GLY A 86 8.68 7.25 18.21
N GLY A 87 9.96 7.48 17.93
CA GLY A 87 10.95 7.88 18.90
C GLY A 87 10.77 9.32 19.35
N ASN A 88 10.71 9.52 20.67
CA ASN A 88 11.30 10.71 21.25
C ASN A 88 12.82 10.52 21.17
N TYR A 89 13.43 11.01 20.09
CA TYR A 89 14.88 11.23 20.10
C TYR A 89 15.14 12.50 20.90
N LEU A 90 15.30 12.34 22.22
CA LEU A 90 16.01 13.30 23.05
C LEU A 90 17.48 12.89 23.03
N GLY A 91 18.29 13.62 22.27
CA GLY A 91 19.74 13.45 22.16
C GLY A 91 20.32 14.60 21.37
#